data_AF-A0A820A2Y8-F1
#
_entry.id   AF-A0A820A2Y8-F1
#
_cell.length_a   1.000
_cell.length_b   1.000
_cell.length_c   1.000
_cell.angle_alpha   90.00
_cell.angle_beta   90.00
_cell.angle_gamma   90.00
#
_symmetry.space_group_name_H-M   'P 1'
#
loop_
_entity.id
_entity.type
_entity.pdbx_description
1 polymer ?
#
loop_
_entity_poly.entity_id
_entity_poly.type
_entity_poly.pdbx_seq_one_letter_code
_entity_poly.pdbx_strand_id
1 'polypeptide(L)'
;VHIFEFIHGLWAKIKHHLLAVNLFPSIPPSTNESDLRNQRISTRLFIIALVFSTTILIGYNFLIDVTKVNNINSPNLTQYLDLYSKYPQTLTCPCSDITIKYEEFLEIDYMLHQLCSSVFVTNDWIAYLAQNHILTTEYIAGFLELGTYMFQALKTFCESSNKTISDSLSQFYFSEYTSLTVISKQLFESQSQILMDQFKSSTKNTFLSFLQTLRDTTQANTPLSAVQSAYIFYLPDIDDIVIQGLAEYQCSCTSTPQCTQPLQMYDPDFPVQFSIPGLRLGCFVVEGVLQSTLECFYNQTCLNSLQSYIISPVSINIIPLNSSLSSQFNQTSTIQEIVNELMVDKWNLSSAYENYYKECQPIKCSYTYVDRNNIIFIITTLISLIGGLVKILRFTIPKLVKFMPRLMKKIRKYFRSSRSETVSENDVTEPTIGKRHKIKNLVQKLNLFPSIPPSTNESDLRNQRISTRLFIIVLVFSIIILVTYNSLIYVTMIGNINSPDLTQYLDLYSQYPQTLTCPCTDITIKYEEFLEIDYTLHQLCSSSFVTNDWLDYLDEAETDAVSATFDIRLSGIYIFQVLKTFCES
;
A
#
# COMPACT_ATOMS: atom_id res chain seq x y z
N VAL A 1 -55.25 -23.10 -41.03
CA VAL A 1 -55.38 -24.29 -41.90
C VAL A 1 -54.24 -24.38 -42.92
N HIS A 2 -54.01 -23.36 -43.75
CA HIS A 2 -52.93 -23.38 -44.76
C HIS A 2 -51.48 -23.57 -44.25
N ILE A 3 -51.12 -23.04 -43.08
CA ILE A 3 -49.78 -23.25 -42.48
C ILE A 3 -49.60 -24.71 -42.02
N PHE A 4 -50.67 -25.34 -41.52
CA PHE A 4 -50.63 -26.71 -41.04
C PHE A 4 -50.50 -27.70 -42.21
N GLU A 5 -51.21 -27.47 -43.31
CA GLU A 5 -51.04 -28.24 -44.55
C GLU A 5 -49.68 -28.02 -45.22
N PHE A 6 -49.16 -26.79 -45.18
CA PHE A 6 -47.81 -26.49 -45.68
C PHE A 6 -46.74 -27.22 -44.86
N ILE A 7 -46.81 -27.16 -43.53
CA ILE A 7 -45.89 -27.88 -42.64
C ILE A 7 -46.02 -29.38 -42.84
N HIS A 8 -47.24 -29.92 -42.95
CA HIS A 8 -47.47 -31.35 -43.15
C HIS A 8 -46.95 -31.83 -44.52
N GLY A 9 -47.14 -31.03 -45.58
CA GLY A 9 -46.58 -31.28 -46.92
C GLY A 9 -45.06 -31.19 -46.96
N LEU A 10 -44.47 -30.22 -46.24
CA LEU A 10 -43.02 -30.12 -46.08
C LEU A 10 -42.47 -31.33 -45.32
N TRP A 11 -43.15 -31.75 -44.24
CA TRP A 11 -42.76 -32.91 -43.44
C TRP A 11 -42.85 -34.21 -44.24
N ALA A 12 -43.87 -34.36 -45.09
CA ALA A 12 -44.01 -35.50 -45.99
C ALA A 12 -42.88 -35.54 -47.04
N LYS A 13 -42.54 -34.39 -47.65
CA LYS A 13 -41.41 -34.27 -48.59
C LYS A 13 -40.07 -34.55 -47.91
N ILE A 14 -39.82 -33.97 -46.73
CA ILE A 14 -38.60 -34.19 -45.94
C ILE A 14 -38.50 -35.65 -45.50
N LYS A 15 -39.60 -36.26 -45.03
CA LYS A 15 -39.65 -37.68 -44.66
C LYS A 15 -39.33 -38.57 -45.86
N HIS A 16 -39.90 -38.29 -47.03
CA HIS A 16 -39.61 -39.03 -48.26
C HIS A 16 -38.13 -38.87 -48.67
N HIS A 17 -37.57 -37.67 -48.58
CA HIS A 17 -36.16 -37.44 -48.88
C HIS A 17 -35.23 -38.12 -47.88
N LEU A 18 -35.49 -38.02 -46.57
CA LEU A 18 -34.75 -38.72 -45.51
C LEU A 18 -34.81 -40.24 -45.62
N LEU A 19 -35.89 -40.79 -46.20
CA LEU A 19 -36.03 -42.22 -46.47
C LEU A 19 -35.24 -42.67 -47.70
N ALA A 20 -35.04 -41.79 -48.69
CA ALA A 20 -34.34 -42.06 -49.95
C ALA A 20 -32.84 -41.71 -49.93
N VAL A 21 -32.41 -40.81 -49.04
CA VAL A 21 -31.02 -40.35 -48.94
C VAL A 21 -30.10 -41.49 -48.50
N ASN A 22 -29.00 -41.62 -49.24
CA ASN A 22 -27.90 -42.52 -48.93
C ASN A 22 -26.58 -41.74 -49.05
N LEU A 23 -26.03 -41.34 -47.90
CA LEU A 23 -24.77 -40.59 -47.80
C LEU A 23 -23.53 -41.47 -48.00
N PHE A 24 -23.71 -42.79 -48.09
CA PHE A 24 -22.63 -43.78 -48.21
C PHE A 24 -22.84 -44.76 -49.38
N PRO A 25 -23.05 -44.27 -50.63
CA PRO A 25 -23.21 -45.15 -51.78
C PRO A 25 -21.89 -45.87 -52.10
N SER A 26 -21.99 -47.13 -52.53
CA SER A 26 -20.85 -47.88 -53.07
C SER A 26 -20.59 -47.46 -54.53
N ILE A 27 -19.31 -47.49 -54.94
CA ILE A 27 -18.89 -47.18 -56.32
C ILE A 27 -18.21 -48.44 -56.89
N PRO A 28 -18.76 -49.08 -57.95
CA PRO A 28 -20.05 -48.79 -58.58
C PRO A 28 -21.26 -49.11 -57.67
N PRO A 29 -22.47 -48.61 -58.00
CA PRO A 29 -23.69 -48.79 -57.20
C PRO A 29 -23.97 -50.28 -56.97
N SER A 30 -24.15 -50.66 -55.70
CA SER A 30 -24.41 -52.08 -55.36
C SER A 30 -25.85 -52.43 -55.69
N THR A 31 -26.05 -53.54 -56.40
CA THR A 31 -27.36 -54.15 -56.66
C THR A 31 -27.81 -55.08 -55.53
N ASN A 32 -26.97 -55.31 -54.51
CA ASN A 32 -27.26 -56.19 -53.39
C ASN A 32 -28.12 -55.46 -52.34
N GLU A 33 -29.34 -55.97 -52.12
CA GLU A 33 -30.32 -55.40 -51.20
C GLU A 33 -29.81 -55.28 -49.75
N SER A 34 -28.94 -56.20 -49.33
CA SER A 34 -28.32 -56.17 -48.00
C SER A 34 -27.30 -55.04 -47.83
N ASP A 35 -26.57 -54.71 -48.89
CA ASP A 35 -25.61 -53.59 -48.89
C ASP A 35 -26.35 -52.25 -48.94
N LEU A 36 -27.38 -52.13 -49.79
CA LEU A 36 -28.25 -50.95 -49.83
C LEU A 36 -28.91 -50.69 -48.48
N ARG A 37 -29.36 -51.75 -47.77
CA ARG A 37 -29.92 -51.62 -46.42
C ARG A 37 -28.89 -51.12 -45.41
N ASN A 38 -27.66 -51.63 -45.44
CA ASN A 38 -26.58 -51.19 -44.55
C ASN A 38 -26.15 -49.74 -44.83
N GLN A 39 -26.17 -49.31 -46.09
CA GLN A 39 -25.86 -47.93 -46.48
C GLN A 39 -26.92 -46.94 -45.98
N ARG A 40 -28.22 -47.29 -46.10
CA ARG A 40 -29.33 -46.49 -45.54
C ARG A 40 -29.29 -46.43 -44.01
N ILE A 41 -28.97 -47.54 -43.33
CA ILE A 41 -28.81 -47.57 -41.86
C ILE A 41 -27.62 -46.70 -41.42
N SER A 42 -26.49 -46.77 -42.13
CA SER A 42 -25.31 -45.94 -41.86
C SER A 42 -25.63 -44.45 -42.00
N THR A 43 -26.40 -44.10 -43.02
CA THR A 43 -26.87 -42.72 -43.26
C THR A 43 -27.73 -42.22 -42.10
N ARG A 44 -28.69 -43.01 -41.61
CA ARG A 44 -29.56 -42.63 -40.49
C ARG A 44 -28.80 -42.47 -39.17
N LEU A 45 -27.90 -43.41 -38.88
CA LEU A 45 -27.05 -43.34 -37.68
C LEU A 45 -26.10 -42.14 -37.74
N PHE A 46 -25.57 -41.82 -38.91
CA PHE A 46 -24.75 -40.63 -39.12
C PHE A 46 -25.51 -39.34 -38.81
N ILE A 47 -26.74 -39.18 -39.34
CA ILE A 47 -27.55 -37.99 -39.10
C ILE A 47 -27.92 -37.87 -37.62
N ILE A 48 -28.36 -38.96 -36.97
CA ILE A 48 -28.72 -38.94 -35.54
C ILE A 48 -27.52 -38.61 -34.66
N ALA A 49 -26.36 -39.24 -34.91
CA ALA A 49 -25.14 -38.99 -34.15
C ALA A 49 -24.64 -37.54 -34.34
N LEU A 50 -24.72 -37.00 -35.56
CA LEU A 50 -24.34 -35.63 -35.86
C LEU A 50 -25.26 -34.61 -35.14
N VAL A 51 -26.57 -34.82 -35.17
CA VAL A 51 -27.54 -33.95 -34.48
C VAL A 51 -27.36 -34.03 -32.96
N PHE A 52 -27.19 -35.22 -32.40
CA PHE A 52 -27.03 -35.38 -30.95
C PHE A 52 -25.74 -34.75 -30.43
N SER A 53 -24.61 -34.97 -31.12
CA SER A 53 -23.32 -34.38 -30.74
C SER A 53 -23.30 -32.86 -30.89
N THR A 54 -23.92 -32.31 -31.93
CA THR A 54 -24.04 -30.86 -32.11
C THR A 54 -24.93 -30.22 -31.03
N THR A 55 -26.05 -30.83 -30.65
CA THR A 55 -26.90 -30.32 -29.56
C THR A 55 -26.17 -30.27 -28.21
N ILE A 56 -25.36 -31.30 -27.90
CA ILE A 56 -24.55 -31.32 -26.67
C ILE A 56 -23.51 -30.20 -26.68
N LEU A 57 -22.79 -30.02 -27.80
CA LEU A 57 -21.81 -28.96 -27.96
C LEU A 57 -22.43 -27.58 -27.80
N ILE A 58 -23.63 -27.36 -28.37
CA ILE A 58 -24.40 -26.12 -28.20
C ILE A 58 -24.72 -25.91 -26.73
N GLY A 59 -25.34 -26.89 -26.07
CA GLY A 59 -25.74 -26.78 -24.67
C GLY A 59 -24.57 -26.47 -23.74
N TYR A 60 -23.43 -27.11 -23.94
CA TYR A 60 -22.22 -26.83 -23.16
C TYR A 60 -21.72 -25.40 -23.36
N ASN A 61 -21.58 -24.94 -24.61
CA ASN A 61 -21.06 -23.60 -24.90
C ASN A 61 -21.97 -22.47 -24.39
N PHE A 62 -23.26 -22.74 -24.23
CA PHE A 62 -24.22 -21.81 -23.63
C PHE A 62 -24.15 -21.74 -22.10
N LEU A 63 -23.69 -22.81 -21.44
CA LEU A 63 -23.71 -22.93 -19.98
C LEU A 63 -22.37 -22.58 -19.32
N ILE A 64 -21.28 -22.49 -20.08
CA ILE A 64 -19.98 -22.13 -19.52
C ILE A 64 -19.88 -20.62 -19.31
N ASP A 65 -19.48 -20.25 -18.10
CA ASP A 65 -19.13 -18.88 -17.75
C ASP A 65 -17.68 -18.62 -18.17
N VAL A 66 -17.44 -17.47 -18.80
CA VAL A 66 -16.13 -17.04 -19.28
C VAL A 66 -15.77 -15.70 -18.66
N THR A 67 -14.50 -15.55 -18.29
CA THR A 67 -13.97 -14.27 -17.82
C THR A 67 -13.67 -13.39 -19.02
N LYS A 68 -14.25 -12.19 -19.06
CA LYS A 68 -14.01 -11.19 -20.10
C LYS A 68 -13.26 -10.00 -19.50
N VAL A 69 -12.36 -9.42 -20.28
CA VAL A 69 -11.67 -8.16 -19.97
C VAL A 69 -12.39 -7.05 -20.71
N ASN A 70 -12.81 -6.01 -20.00
CA ASN A 70 -13.26 -4.77 -20.62
C ASN A 70 -12.20 -3.69 -20.45
N ASN A 71 -12.02 -2.86 -21.49
CA ASN A 71 -11.05 -1.77 -21.50
C ASN A 71 -11.76 -0.44 -21.74
N ILE A 72 -11.38 0.58 -20.97
CA ILE A 72 -11.87 1.95 -21.11
C ILE A 72 -10.65 2.86 -21.23
N ASN A 73 -10.62 3.66 -22.28
CA ASN A 73 -9.51 4.59 -22.52
C ASN A 73 -9.76 5.90 -21.76
N SER A 74 -8.71 6.42 -21.12
CA SER A 74 -8.69 7.73 -20.44
C SER A 74 -9.97 8.06 -19.67
N PRO A 75 -10.35 7.26 -18.67
CA PRO A 75 -11.54 7.55 -17.88
C PRO A 75 -11.36 8.83 -17.07
N ASN A 76 -12.46 9.54 -16.85
CA ASN A 76 -12.49 10.63 -15.87
C ASN A 76 -12.66 10.08 -14.44
N LEU A 77 -12.46 10.93 -13.43
CA LEU A 77 -12.53 10.54 -12.02
C LEU A 77 -13.87 9.88 -11.67
N THR A 78 -15.00 10.44 -12.10
CA THR A 78 -16.34 9.87 -11.84
C THR A 78 -16.48 8.46 -12.43
N GLN A 79 -16.03 8.27 -13.67
CA GLN A 79 -16.04 6.96 -14.33
C GLN A 79 -15.15 5.96 -13.60
N TYR A 80 -13.97 6.37 -13.14
CA TYR A 80 -13.12 5.53 -12.33
C TYR A 80 -13.79 5.13 -11.01
N LEU A 81 -14.37 6.08 -10.28
CA LEU A 81 -15.04 5.81 -9.00
C LEU A 81 -16.23 4.84 -9.19
N ASP A 82 -17.02 5.03 -10.25
CA ASP A 82 -18.12 4.14 -10.61
C ASP A 82 -17.62 2.71 -10.92
N LEU A 83 -16.51 2.58 -11.67
CA LEU A 83 -15.90 1.29 -11.98
C LEU A 83 -15.31 0.64 -10.74
N TYR A 84 -14.62 1.41 -9.91
CA TYR A 84 -13.99 0.92 -8.69
C TYR A 84 -15.05 0.42 -7.70
N SER A 85 -16.22 1.06 -7.64
CA SER A 85 -17.35 0.60 -6.82
C SER A 85 -17.89 -0.77 -7.24
N LYS A 86 -17.77 -1.14 -8.53
CA LYS A 86 -18.28 -2.39 -9.10
C LYS A 86 -17.23 -3.49 -9.17
N TYR A 87 -15.97 -3.12 -9.44
CA TYR A 87 -14.87 -4.05 -9.72
C TYR A 87 -13.59 -3.72 -8.92
N PRO A 88 -13.67 -3.53 -7.59
CA PRO A 88 -12.53 -3.02 -6.81
C PRO A 88 -11.31 -3.94 -6.83
N GLN A 89 -11.51 -5.25 -7.01
CA GLN A 89 -10.45 -6.26 -6.96
C GLN A 89 -9.74 -6.48 -8.29
N THR A 90 -10.36 -6.11 -9.41
CA THR A 90 -9.86 -6.43 -10.76
C THR A 90 -9.65 -5.20 -11.64
N LEU A 91 -10.13 -4.03 -11.20
CA LEU A 91 -9.90 -2.77 -11.88
C LEU A 91 -8.44 -2.34 -11.74
N THR A 92 -7.77 -2.17 -12.86
CA THR A 92 -6.39 -1.66 -12.91
C THR A 92 -6.31 -0.53 -13.92
N CYS A 93 -5.70 0.58 -13.51
CA CYS A 93 -5.62 1.82 -14.29
C CYS A 93 -4.18 2.34 -14.24
N PRO A 94 -3.30 1.96 -15.18
CA PRO A 94 -1.95 2.53 -15.27
C PRO A 94 -1.98 4.05 -15.43
N CYS A 95 -1.17 4.74 -14.61
CA CYS A 95 -0.91 6.17 -14.72
C CYS A 95 -0.06 6.47 -15.96
N SER A 96 -0.21 7.64 -16.59
CA SER A 96 0.78 8.12 -17.56
C SER A 96 2.00 8.68 -16.86
N ASP A 97 1.78 9.44 -15.79
CA ASP A 97 2.83 9.99 -14.95
C ASP A 97 2.90 9.17 -13.66
N ILE A 98 4.01 8.45 -13.53
CA ILE A 98 4.23 7.55 -12.39
C ILE A 98 4.78 8.28 -11.16
N THR A 99 5.14 9.55 -11.32
CA THR A 99 5.85 10.37 -10.34
C THR A 99 5.13 11.71 -10.25
N ILE A 100 4.61 12.03 -9.06
CA ILE A 100 3.76 13.21 -8.83
C ILE A 100 4.34 13.96 -7.65
N LYS A 101 4.66 15.25 -7.81
CA LYS A 101 5.15 16.04 -6.69
C LYS A 101 4.09 16.21 -5.60
N TYR A 102 4.52 16.26 -4.35
CA TYR A 102 3.62 16.46 -3.21
C TYR A 102 2.84 17.79 -3.31
N GLU A 103 3.44 18.85 -3.88
CA GLU A 103 2.81 20.17 -4.06
C GLU A 103 1.50 20.13 -4.88
N GLU A 104 1.31 19.12 -5.74
CA GLU A 104 0.13 19.04 -6.59
C GLU A 104 -1.12 18.56 -5.84
N PHE A 105 -0.95 17.78 -4.76
CA PHE A 105 -2.06 17.09 -4.09
C PHE A 105 -2.07 17.21 -2.56
N LEU A 106 -1.02 17.75 -1.94
CA LEU A 106 -0.94 18.02 -0.50
C LEU A 106 -0.85 19.51 -0.24
N GLU A 107 -1.52 19.95 0.81
CA GLU A 107 -1.48 21.34 1.27
C GLU A 107 -1.27 21.34 2.79
N ILE A 108 -0.21 22.02 3.22
CA ILE A 108 0.19 22.17 4.62
C ILE A 108 0.29 23.65 4.93
N ASP A 109 -0.63 24.11 5.76
CA ASP A 109 -0.64 25.44 6.34
C ASP A 109 -0.46 25.37 7.85
N TYR A 110 0.03 26.47 8.44
CA TYR A 110 0.23 26.56 9.88
C TYR A 110 -0.04 27.96 10.41
N MET A 111 -0.39 28.03 11.69
CA MET A 111 -0.48 29.27 12.45
C MET A 111 0.49 29.21 13.61
N LEU A 112 1.43 30.16 13.64
CA LEU A 112 2.32 30.33 14.77
C LEU A 112 1.56 30.85 16.00
N HIS A 113 2.13 30.60 17.16
CA HIS A 113 1.65 31.04 18.45
C HIS A 113 1.46 32.55 18.46
N GLN A 114 0.37 33.04 19.05
CA GLN A 114 0.02 34.46 19.04
C GLN A 114 1.13 35.41 19.55
N LEU A 115 2.05 34.91 20.37
CA LEU A 115 3.25 35.64 20.77
C LEU A 115 4.04 36.14 19.55
N CYS A 116 4.17 35.33 18.50
CA CYS A 116 4.98 35.60 17.31
C CYS A 116 4.42 36.71 16.42
N SER A 117 3.16 37.10 16.60
CA SER A 117 2.53 38.24 15.94
C SER A 117 2.21 39.39 16.92
N SER A 118 2.58 39.24 18.19
CA SER A 118 2.31 40.23 19.24
C SER A 118 3.36 41.34 19.29
N VAL A 119 3.06 42.40 20.03
CA VAL A 119 4.00 43.50 20.29
C VAL A 119 5.28 43.02 20.99
N PHE A 120 5.22 41.93 21.76
CA PHE A 120 6.32 41.46 22.61
C PHE A 120 7.53 40.89 21.85
N VAL A 121 7.41 40.65 20.55
CA VAL A 121 8.53 40.22 19.69
C VAL A 121 8.93 41.29 18.67
N THR A 122 8.38 42.50 18.78
CA THR A 122 8.71 43.62 17.90
C THR A 122 9.97 44.33 18.34
N ASN A 123 10.63 45.01 17.39
CA ASN A 123 11.77 45.87 17.70
C ASN A 123 11.39 47.03 18.61
N ASP A 124 10.15 47.53 18.53
CA ASP A 124 9.66 48.63 19.37
C ASP A 124 9.60 48.23 20.84
N TRP A 125 9.11 47.02 21.14
CA TRP A 125 9.10 46.48 22.51
C TRP A 125 10.52 46.27 23.05
N ILE A 126 11.39 45.67 22.25
CA ILE A 126 12.79 45.43 22.62
C ILE A 126 13.50 46.77 22.88
N ALA A 127 13.28 47.77 22.04
CA ALA A 127 13.83 49.12 22.22
C ALA A 127 13.25 49.83 23.44
N TYR A 128 11.94 49.66 23.71
CA TYR A 128 11.27 50.20 24.88
C TYR A 128 11.91 49.69 26.18
N LEU A 129 12.25 48.40 26.25
CA LEU A 129 12.97 47.80 27.38
C LEU A 129 14.42 48.28 27.48
N ALA A 130 15.13 48.36 26.36
CA ALA A 130 16.56 48.71 26.32
C ALA A 130 16.85 50.18 26.70
N GLN A 131 15.88 51.08 26.57
CA GLN A 131 16.04 52.52 26.86
C GLN A 131 15.77 52.89 28.33
N ASN A 132 15.65 51.90 29.24
CA ASN A 132 15.47 52.21 30.65
C ASN A 132 16.74 52.86 31.23
N HIS A 133 16.57 53.99 31.92
CA HIS A 133 17.65 54.89 32.33
C HIS A 133 18.18 54.69 33.77
N ILE A 134 17.80 53.63 34.47
CA ILE A 134 18.25 53.45 35.86
C ILE A 134 19.67 52.83 35.90
N LEU A 135 20.67 53.72 35.87
CA LEU A 135 22.05 53.47 36.27
C LEU A 135 22.12 53.28 37.79
N THR A 136 21.72 52.12 38.31
CA THR A 136 22.04 51.74 39.69
C THR A 136 22.97 50.55 39.68
N THR A 137 24.21 50.81 40.08
CA THR A 137 25.40 49.97 40.05
C THR A 137 25.38 48.76 41.00
N GLU A 138 24.24 48.36 41.58
CA GLU A 138 24.22 47.38 42.69
C GLU A 138 23.44 46.08 42.45
N TYR A 139 22.57 45.94 41.42
CA TYR A 139 21.79 44.69 41.23
C TYR A 139 21.73 44.24 39.76
N ILE A 140 22.74 43.46 39.36
CA ILE A 140 23.08 43.06 37.98
C ILE A 140 22.26 41.82 37.51
N ALA A 141 21.06 41.60 38.04
CA ALA A 141 20.28 40.38 37.77
C ALA A 141 18.75 40.57 37.76
N GLY A 142 18.27 41.79 37.51
CA GLY A 142 16.85 42.12 37.45
C GLY A 142 16.25 42.09 36.04
N PHE A 143 14.92 42.09 35.94
CA PHE A 143 14.20 42.15 34.65
C PHE A 143 14.63 43.32 33.75
N LEU A 144 15.01 44.46 34.34
CA LEU A 144 15.38 45.66 33.58
C LEU A 144 16.61 45.46 32.68
N GLU A 145 17.53 44.59 33.10
CA GLU A 145 18.74 44.27 32.35
C GLU A 145 18.51 43.08 31.41
N LEU A 146 17.77 42.08 31.87
CA LEU A 146 17.60 40.79 31.18
C LEU A 146 16.43 40.76 30.19
N GLY A 147 15.40 41.57 30.43
CA GLY A 147 14.16 41.57 29.65
C GLY A 147 14.42 41.74 28.17
N THR A 148 15.26 42.71 27.78
CA THR A 148 15.65 42.95 26.38
C THR A 148 16.15 41.68 25.71
N TYR A 149 17.04 40.93 26.35
CA TYR A 149 17.61 39.70 25.80
C TYR A 149 16.61 38.54 25.80
N MET A 150 15.74 38.45 26.81
CA MET A 150 14.67 37.44 26.85
C MET A 150 13.70 37.60 25.67
N PHE A 151 13.27 38.83 25.38
CA PHE A 151 12.36 39.08 24.25
C PHE A 151 13.05 39.00 22.89
N GLN A 152 14.35 39.29 22.81
CA GLN A 152 15.15 38.95 21.63
C GLN A 152 15.21 37.44 21.41
N ALA A 153 15.40 36.63 22.45
CA ALA A 153 15.38 35.17 22.33
C ALA A 153 13.99 34.66 21.87
N LEU A 154 12.90 35.18 22.44
CA LEU A 154 11.53 34.85 22.01
C LEU A 154 11.27 35.20 20.54
N LYS A 155 11.72 36.38 20.11
CA LYS A 155 11.66 36.79 18.71
C LYS A 155 12.43 35.81 17.81
N THR A 156 13.65 35.46 18.21
CA THR A 156 14.49 34.50 17.48
C THR A 156 13.85 33.12 17.40
N PHE A 157 13.18 32.63 18.45
CA PHE A 157 12.43 31.36 18.38
C PHE A 157 11.30 31.44 17.35
N CYS A 158 10.49 32.49 17.37
CA CYS A 158 9.44 32.69 16.37
C CYS A 158 9.99 32.72 14.94
N GLU A 159 11.06 33.49 14.69
CA GLU A 159 11.66 33.61 13.36
C GLU A 159 12.31 32.30 12.92
N SER A 160 13.01 31.61 13.81
CA SER A 160 13.70 30.36 13.52
C SER A 160 12.71 29.22 13.27
N SER A 161 11.64 29.10 14.07
CA SER A 161 10.60 28.09 13.81
C SER A 161 9.91 28.34 12.47
N ASN A 162 9.57 29.59 12.15
CA ASN A 162 8.99 29.95 10.85
C ASN A 162 9.93 29.60 9.68
N LYS A 163 11.22 29.92 9.82
CA LYS A 163 12.25 29.60 8.84
C LYS A 163 12.40 28.09 8.65
N THR A 164 12.48 27.31 9.73
CA THR A 164 12.59 25.86 9.66
C THR A 164 11.38 25.25 8.96
N ILE A 165 10.15 25.66 9.32
CA ILE A 165 8.94 25.16 8.66
C ILE A 165 8.96 25.51 7.18
N SER A 166 9.29 26.76 6.82
CA SER A 166 9.35 27.21 5.42
C SER A 166 10.38 26.43 4.59
N ASP A 167 11.56 26.17 5.14
CA ASP A 167 12.63 25.43 4.47
C ASP A 167 12.26 23.95 4.30
N SER A 168 11.74 23.32 5.36
CA SER A 168 11.26 21.94 5.32
C SER A 168 10.09 21.79 4.35
N LEU A 169 9.17 22.75 4.31
CA LEU A 169 8.02 22.72 3.41
C LEU A 169 8.46 22.80 1.94
N SER A 170 9.44 23.65 1.65
CA SER A 170 10.02 23.77 0.30
C SER A 170 10.65 22.46 -0.18
N GLN A 171 11.33 21.74 0.72
CA GLN A 171 11.89 20.41 0.41
C GLN A 171 10.80 19.33 0.27
N PHE A 172 9.80 19.36 1.15
CA PHE A 172 8.68 18.42 1.15
C PHE A 172 7.88 18.53 -0.15
N TYR A 173 7.54 19.75 -0.57
CA TYR A 173 6.78 19.99 -1.81
C TYR A 173 7.54 19.62 -3.08
N PHE A 174 8.87 19.66 -3.05
CA PHE A 174 9.71 19.15 -4.15
C PHE A 174 9.80 17.62 -4.19
N SER A 175 9.43 16.93 -3.12
CA SER A 175 9.47 15.46 -3.05
C SER A 175 8.37 14.82 -3.90
N GLU A 176 8.61 13.59 -4.34
CA GLU A 176 7.78 12.91 -5.32
C GLU A 176 7.07 11.67 -4.76
N TYR A 177 5.78 11.56 -5.04
CA TYR A 177 4.95 10.39 -4.82
C TYR A 177 5.00 9.47 -6.04
N THR A 178 5.30 8.18 -5.84
CA THR A 178 5.40 7.22 -6.94
C THR A 178 4.19 6.28 -6.97
N SER A 179 3.54 6.18 -8.12
CA SER A 179 2.37 5.32 -8.33
C SER A 179 2.29 4.81 -9.77
N LEU A 180 2.38 3.49 -9.95
CA LEU A 180 2.29 2.88 -11.29
C LEU A 180 0.85 2.81 -11.81
N THR A 181 -0.11 2.78 -10.89
CA THR A 181 -1.54 2.63 -11.18
C THR A 181 -2.33 3.48 -10.22
N VAL A 182 -3.49 4.00 -10.66
CA VAL A 182 -4.41 4.74 -9.79
C VAL A 182 -4.72 3.93 -8.53
N ILE A 183 -4.29 4.44 -7.39
CA ILE A 183 -4.61 3.84 -6.08
C ILE A 183 -6.00 4.28 -5.61
N SER A 184 -6.59 3.51 -4.70
CA SER A 184 -7.91 3.83 -4.15
C SER A 184 -7.86 5.10 -3.30
N LYS A 185 -9.01 5.80 -3.21
CA LYS A 185 -9.15 6.99 -2.38
C LYS A 185 -8.74 6.75 -0.92
N GLN A 186 -9.16 5.63 -0.36
CA GLN A 186 -8.82 5.26 1.02
C GLN A 186 -7.31 5.06 1.22
N LEU A 187 -6.64 4.39 0.27
CA LEU A 187 -5.19 4.19 0.34
C LEU A 187 -4.46 5.52 0.19
N PHE A 188 -4.94 6.40 -0.69
CA PHE A 188 -4.39 7.74 -0.89
C PHE A 188 -4.50 8.59 0.38
N GLU A 189 -5.67 8.62 1.01
CA GLU A 189 -5.91 9.38 2.25
C GLU A 189 -4.98 8.88 3.36
N SER A 190 -4.84 7.56 3.52
CA SER A 190 -3.94 6.94 4.51
C SER A 190 -2.47 7.31 4.28
N GLN A 191 -1.98 7.15 3.04
CA GLN A 191 -0.59 7.48 2.69
C GLN A 191 -0.32 8.98 2.81
N SER A 192 -1.25 9.84 2.39
CA SER A 192 -1.15 11.30 2.54
C SER A 192 -1.01 11.70 3.99
N GLN A 193 -1.82 11.12 4.89
CA GLN A 193 -1.74 11.40 6.32
C GLN A 193 -0.38 11.01 6.90
N ILE A 194 0.14 9.83 6.53
CA ILE A 194 1.47 9.38 6.97
C ILE A 194 2.56 10.35 6.52
N LEU A 195 2.52 10.80 5.26
CA LEU A 195 3.49 11.76 4.72
C LEU A 195 3.45 13.10 5.47
N MET A 196 2.25 13.63 5.75
CA MET A 196 2.09 14.89 6.48
C MET A 196 2.51 14.78 7.96
N ASP A 197 2.26 13.63 8.59
CA ASP A 197 2.71 13.38 9.98
C ASP A 197 4.23 13.22 10.06
N GLN A 198 4.84 12.55 9.08
CA GLN A 198 6.29 12.46 8.94
C GLN A 198 6.91 13.84 8.74
N PHE A 199 6.32 14.68 7.88
CA PHE A 199 6.75 16.06 7.70
C PHE A 199 6.76 16.82 9.03
N LYS A 200 5.66 16.79 9.79
CA LYS A 200 5.56 17.47 11.09
C LYS A 200 6.62 16.97 12.08
N SER A 201 6.75 15.65 12.21
CA SER A 201 7.69 15.02 13.13
C SER A 201 9.15 15.35 12.77
N SER A 202 9.53 15.21 11.49
CA SER A 202 10.89 15.50 11.02
C SER A 202 11.23 16.97 11.18
N THR A 203 10.33 17.89 10.80
CA THR A 203 10.54 19.34 10.91
C THR A 203 10.76 19.74 12.37
N LYS A 204 9.94 19.18 13.28
CA LYS A 204 10.10 19.38 14.73
C LYS A 204 11.45 18.89 15.21
N ASN A 205 11.84 17.67 14.85
CA ASN A 205 13.10 17.08 15.27
C ASN A 205 14.30 17.88 14.76
N THR A 206 14.28 18.35 13.50
CA THR A 206 15.34 19.22 12.96
C THR A 206 15.54 20.48 13.81
N PHE A 207 14.44 21.14 14.19
CA PHE A 207 14.53 22.33 15.05
C PHE A 207 15.00 22.01 16.47
N LEU A 208 14.48 20.93 17.06
CA LEU A 208 14.87 20.49 18.40
C LEU A 208 16.35 20.09 18.47
N SER A 209 16.87 19.42 17.44
CA SER A 209 18.29 19.11 17.32
C SER A 209 19.12 20.39 17.28
N PHE A 210 18.72 21.38 16.48
CA PHE A 210 19.39 22.68 16.45
C PHE A 210 19.39 23.37 17.84
N LEU A 211 18.24 23.41 18.51
CA LEU A 211 18.13 23.99 19.85
C LEU A 211 19.01 23.26 20.86
N GLN A 212 19.02 21.93 20.82
CA GLN A 212 19.84 21.10 21.70
C GLN A 212 21.32 21.35 21.47
N THR A 213 21.78 21.38 20.21
CA THR A 213 23.17 21.73 19.87
C THR A 213 23.54 23.11 20.40
N LEU A 214 22.65 24.10 20.27
CA LEU A 214 22.88 25.45 20.81
C LEU A 214 23.04 25.43 22.34
N ARG A 215 22.20 24.69 23.04
CA ARG A 215 22.25 24.55 24.51
C ARG A 215 23.53 23.85 24.95
N ASP A 216 23.84 22.71 24.34
CA ASP A 216 25.04 21.92 24.66
C ASP A 216 26.32 22.72 24.38
N THR A 217 26.37 23.43 23.26
CA THR A 217 27.51 24.30 22.91
C THR A 217 27.64 25.46 23.89
N THR A 218 26.53 26.11 24.24
CA THR A 218 26.54 27.21 25.23
C THR A 218 27.01 26.71 26.58
N GLN A 219 26.54 25.53 26.99
CA GLN A 219 26.88 24.93 28.26
C GLN A 219 28.35 24.50 28.33
N ALA A 220 28.86 23.84 27.28
CA ALA A 220 30.24 23.36 27.23
C ALA A 220 31.26 24.50 27.20
N ASN A 221 30.94 25.61 26.51
CA ASN A 221 31.85 26.76 26.39
C ASN A 221 31.73 27.76 27.54
N THR A 222 30.75 27.58 28.45
CA THR A 222 30.46 28.47 29.59
C THR A 222 30.69 29.96 29.30
N PRO A 223 30.10 30.53 28.22
CA PRO A 223 30.40 31.88 27.82
C PRO A 223 30.07 32.83 28.96
N LEU A 224 31.02 33.69 29.28
CA LEU A 224 30.86 34.71 30.31
C LEU A 224 29.81 35.73 29.82
N SER A 225 28.62 35.65 30.42
CA SER A 225 27.49 36.49 30.06
C SER A 225 27.74 37.93 30.49
N ALA A 226 27.61 38.88 29.57
CA ALA A 226 27.74 40.31 29.86
C ALA A 226 26.70 40.82 30.89
N VAL A 227 25.56 40.14 30.99
CA VAL A 227 24.48 40.40 31.96
C VAL A 227 24.63 39.60 33.25
N GLN A 228 25.80 38.99 33.47
CA GLN A 228 26.20 38.34 34.73
C GLN A 228 25.20 37.32 35.29
N SER A 229 24.38 36.71 34.43
CA SER A 229 23.29 35.79 34.81
C SER A 229 23.76 34.45 35.41
N ALA A 230 24.98 34.02 35.06
CA ALA A 230 25.61 32.81 35.59
C ALA A 230 26.80 33.11 36.51
N TYR A 231 27.51 34.22 36.27
CA TYR A 231 28.72 34.61 36.99
C TYR A 231 28.73 36.12 37.22
N ILE A 232 29.01 36.53 38.45
CA ILE A 232 29.19 37.92 38.84
C ILE A 232 30.69 38.23 38.82
N PHE A 233 31.03 39.38 38.27
CA PHE A 233 32.39 39.91 38.28
C PHE A 233 32.48 41.06 39.25
N TYR A 234 33.43 41.00 40.16
CA TYR A 234 33.81 42.15 40.95
C TYR A 234 35.33 42.22 41.10
N LEU A 235 35.81 43.45 41.22
CA LEU A 235 37.20 43.78 41.46
C LEU A 235 37.34 44.06 42.95
N PRO A 236 37.76 43.09 43.79
CA PRO A 236 38.05 43.38 45.19
C PRO A 236 39.24 44.35 45.34
N ASP A 237 40.17 44.36 44.38
CA ASP A 237 41.33 45.24 44.29
C ASP A 237 41.70 45.54 42.81
N ILE A 238 42.66 46.46 42.56
CA ILE A 238 43.02 46.96 41.22
C ILE A 238 43.56 45.87 40.28
N ASP A 239 44.17 44.82 40.83
CA ASP A 239 44.87 43.78 40.06
C ASP A 239 44.15 42.41 40.04
N ASP A 240 43.03 42.26 40.77
CA ASP A 240 42.32 40.98 40.92
C ASP A 240 40.90 41.05 40.36
N ILE A 241 40.55 40.07 39.52
CA ILE A 241 39.17 39.83 39.06
C ILE A 241 38.66 38.57 39.76
N VAL A 242 37.62 38.71 40.57
CA VAL A 242 36.91 37.56 41.14
C VAL A 242 35.70 37.25 40.28
N ILE A 243 35.67 36.02 39.79
CA ILE A 243 34.52 35.44 39.09
C ILE A 243 33.79 34.56 40.10
N GLN A 244 32.62 34.99 40.53
CA GLN A 244 31.78 34.21 41.43
C GLN A 244 30.61 33.63 40.66
N GLY A 245 30.49 32.30 40.62
CA GLY A 245 29.28 31.65 40.13
C GLY A 245 28.08 32.04 41.00
N LEU A 246 26.96 32.37 40.36
CA LEU A 246 25.69 32.52 41.06
C LEU A 246 25.30 31.16 41.64
N ALA A 247 25.45 31.04 42.96
CA ALA A 247 25.06 29.88 43.75
C ALA A 247 24.03 30.33 44.79
N GLU A 248 22.76 30.03 44.54
CA GLU A 248 21.77 30.01 45.63
C GLU A 248 21.80 28.64 46.32
N TYR A 249 21.30 28.58 47.55
CA TYR A 249 21.42 27.48 48.53
C TYR A 249 21.19 26.03 48.03
N GLN A 250 20.72 25.80 46.79
CA GLN A 250 20.57 24.47 46.17
C GLN A 250 20.90 24.41 44.65
N CYS A 251 21.38 25.48 44.02
CA CYS A 251 21.57 25.53 42.55
C CYS A 251 22.81 26.38 42.19
N SER A 252 23.78 25.79 41.50
CA SER A 252 24.97 26.50 41.00
C SER A 252 25.07 26.39 39.49
N CYS A 253 25.23 27.53 38.81
CA CYS A 253 25.41 27.56 37.36
C CYS A 253 26.70 26.87 36.88
N THR A 254 27.66 26.63 37.78
CA THR A 254 28.88 25.85 37.49
C THR A 254 28.63 24.35 37.36
N SER A 255 27.64 23.82 38.07
CA SER A 255 27.35 22.37 38.12
C SER A 255 26.02 22.00 37.48
N THR A 256 25.09 22.95 37.38
CA THR A 256 23.71 22.73 36.96
C THR A 256 23.23 23.93 36.13
N PRO A 257 23.49 23.94 34.83
CA PRO A 257 23.24 25.10 33.97
C PRO A 257 21.76 25.35 33.66
N GLN A 258 20.89 24.37 33.93
CA GLN A 258 19.44 24.51 33.87
C GLN A 258 18.86 25.17 35.14
N CYS A 259 19.68 25.63 36.08
CA CYS A 259 19.21 26.34 37.27
C CYS A 259 18.43 27.59 36.88
N THR A 260 17.27 27.76 37.52
CA THR A 260 16.44 28.95 37.36
C THR A 260 15.80 29.40 38.66
N GLN A 261 15.58 30.70 38.78
CA GLN A 261 14.89 31.37 39.88
C GLN A 261 13.82 32.34 39.36
N PRO A 262 12.78 32.68 40.14
CA PRO A 262 11.80 33.68 39.74
C PRO A 262 12.48 35.02 39.39
N LEU A 263 12.10 35.61 38.26
CA LEU A 263 12.67 36.87 37.81
C LEU A 263 12.02 38.05 38.55
N GLN A 264 12.85 38.89 39.16
CA GLN A 264 12.41 39.98 40.02
C GLN A 264 12.72 41.35 39.43
N MET A 265 11.93 42.34 39.82
CA MET A 265 12.23 43.75 39.69
C MET A 265 12.65 44.31 41.05
N TYR A 266 13.76 45.03 41.08
CA TYR A 266 14.27 45.73 42.26
C TYR A 266 13.96 47.22 42.13
N ASP A 267 13.43 47.80 43.20
CA ASP A 267 13.30 49.25 43.35
C ASP A 267 14.53 49.78 44.11
N PRO A 268 15.29 50.76 43.59
CA PRO A 268 16.44 51.34 44.27
C PRO A 268 16.09 52.00 45.61
N ASP A 269 14.86 52.51 45.76
CA ASP A 269 14.44 53.34 46.89
C ASP A 269 13.59 52.55 47.91
N PHE A 270 13.10 51.36 47.57
CA PHE A 270 12.23 50.56 48.42
C PHE A 270 12.55 49.05 48.39
N PRO A 271 12.43 48.32 49.52
CA PRO A 271 12.67 46.88 49.58
C PRO A 271 11.57 46.03 48.89
N VAL A 272 10.72 46.62 48.04
CA VAL A 272 9.62 45.91 47.39
C VAL A 272 10.14 45.22 46.14
N GLN A 273 10.24 43.89 46.21
CA GLN A 273 10.53 43.02 45.08
C GLN A 273 9.23 42.68 44.37
N PHE A 274 9.07 43.10 43.11
CA PHE A 274 8.00 42.60 42.25
C PHE A 274 8.52 41.39 41.48
N SER A 275 8.07 40.19 41.85
CA SER A 275 8.32 38.97 41.06
C SER A 275 7.37 38.95 39.89
N ILE A 276 7.90 38.88 38.66
CA ILE A 276 7.07 38.86 37.45
C ILE A 276 6.50 37.45 37.29
N PRO A 277 5.17 37.27 37.42
CA PRO A 277 4.53 35.97 37.29
C PRO A 277 4.97 35.26 36.00
N GLY A 278 5.44 34.03 36.17
CA GLY A 278 5.85 33.15 35.07
C GLY A 278 7.26 33.36 34.55
N LEU A 279 7.88 34.52 34.75
CA LEU A 279 9.24 34.75 34.24
C LEU A 279 10.31 34.22 35.19
N ARG A 280 11.35 33.64 34.60
CA ARG A 280 12.46 33.03 35.31
C ARG A 280 13.79 33.56 34.78
N LEU A 281 14.68 33.86 35.71
CA LEU A 281 16.10 34.03 35.46
C LEU A 281 16.75 32.64 35.44
N GLY A 282 17.58 32.36 34.44
CA GLY A 282 18.41 31.16 34.38
C GLY A 282 19.88 31.49 34.21
N CYS A 283 20.74 30.49 34.38
CA CYS A 283 22.19 30.65 34.15
C CYS A 283 22.48 31.25 32.77
N PHE A 284 21.74 30.79 31.77
CA PHE A 284 21.71 31.39 30.44
C PHE A 284 20.32 31.96 30.16
N VAL A 285 20.26 33.04 29.38
CA VAL A 285 18.99 33.67 28.96
C VAL A 285 18.07 32.65 28.31
N VAL A 286 18.61 31.76 27.47
CA VAL A 286 17.84 30.68 26.82
C VAL A 286 17.18 29.75 27.84
N GLU A 287 17.91 29.31 28.88
CA GLU A 287 17.34 28.44 29.91
C GLU A 287 16.27 29.14 30.74
N GLY A 288 16.49 30.42 31.08
CA GLY A 288 15.50 31.24 31.77
C GLY A 288 14.23 31.40 30.95
N VAL A 289 14.36 31.72 29.66
CA VAL A 289 13.23 31.85 28.73
C VAL A 289 12.48 30.54 28.57
N LEU A 290 13.17 29.42 28.30
CA LEU A 290 12.54 28.12 28.10
C LEU A 290 11.72 27.66 29.31
N GLN A 291 12.20 27.91 30.53
CA GLN A 291 11.48 27.56 31.76
C GLN A 291 10.45 28.61 32.21
N SER A 292 10.39 29.76 31.53
CA SER A 292 9.38 30.79 31.79
C SER A 292 8.04 30.43 31.18
N THR A 293 6.97 31.01 31.71
CA THR A 293 5.61 31.00 31.13
C THR A 293 5.23 32.41 30.67
N LEU A 294 4.13 32.53 29.93
CA LEU A 294 3.63 33.81 29.42
C LEU A 294 2.49 34.40 30.28
N GLU A 295 2.25 33.88 31.48
CA GLU A 295 1.06 34.20 32.28
C GLU A 295 0.87 35.70 32.56
N CYS A 296 1.95 36.45 32.83
CA CYS A 296 1.87 37.90 33.00
C CYS A 296 1.40 38.62 31.72
N PHE A 297 1.78 38.11 30.55
CA PHE A 297 1.52 38.73 29.25
C PHE A 297 0.07 38.53 28.77
N TYR A 298 -0.69 37.64 29.40
CA TYR A 298 -2.13 37.51 29.24
C TYR A 298 -2.94 38.43 30.18
N ASN A 299 -2.28 39.07 31.16
CA ASN A 299 -2.96 39.79 32.24
C ASN A 299 -2.63 41.29 32.22
N GLN A 300 -3.62 42.12 31.90
CA GLN A 300 -3.45 43.58 31.86
C GLN A 300 -2.96 44.17 33.18
N THR A 301 -3.44 43.68 34.33
CA THR A 301 -3.00 44.17 35.64
C THR A 301 -1.52 43.88 35.85
N CYS A 302 -1.05 42.71 35.42
CA CYS A 302 0.37 42.36 35.52
C CYS A 302 1.23 43.25 34.61
N LEU A 303 0.80 43.48 33.37
CA LEU A 303 1.48 44.38 32.44
C LEU A 303 1.54 45.82 32.95
N ASN A 304 0.46 46.31 33.58
CA ASN A 304 0.45 47.64 34.19
C ASN A 304 1.48 47.75 35.33
N SER A 305 1.58 46.73 36.19
CA SER A 305 2.62 46.66 37.22
C SER A 305 4.02 46.60 36.63
N LEU A 306 4.23 45.82 35.57
CA LEU A 306 5.51 45.77 34.86
C LEU A 306 5.91 47.14 34.30
N GLN A 307 4.96 47.85 33.68
CA GLN A 307 5.19 49.17 33.12
C GLN A 307 5.53 50.22 34.16
N SER A 308 5.00 50.15 35.40
CA SER A 308 5.29 51.16 36.42
C SER A 308 6.76 51.20 36.87
N TYR A 309 7.51 50.13 36.62
CA TYR A 309 8.94 50.04 36.94
C TYR A 309 9.86 50.35 35.74
N ILE A 310 9.31 50.58 34.54
CA ILE A 310 10.08 50.87 33.34
C ILE A 310 10.01 52.37 33.06
N ILE A 311 11.14 53.07 33.23
CA ILE A 311 11.25 54.50 32.93
C ILE A 311 11.82 54.63 31.51
N SER A 312 10.94 54.75 30.52
CA SER A 312 11.32 54.91 29.11
C SER A 312 10.81 56.25 28.55
N PRO A 313 11.62 57.00 27.78
CA PRO A 313 11.16 58.20 27.09
C PRO A 313 10.22 57.90 25.91
N VAL A 314 10.10 56.62 25.53
CA VAL A 314 9.27 56.15 24.42
C VAL A 314 7.98 55.55 24.97
N SER A 315 6.83 55.95 24.43
CA SER A 315 5.54 55.31 24.73
C SER A 315 5.24 54.23 23.70
N ILE A 316 4.93 53.01 24.15
CA ILE A 316 4.43 51.92 23.29
C ILE A 316 3.05 51.47 23.75
N ASN A 317 2.18 51.16 22.79
CA ASN A 317 0.87 50.58 23.09
C ASN A 317 1.02 49.08 23.36
N ILE A 318 1.03 48.69 24.64
CA ILE A 318 1.11 47.28 25.04
C ILE A 318 -0.30 46.70 25.09
N ILE A 319 -0.52 45.65 24.28
CA ILE A 319 -1.77 44.90 24.27
C ILE A 319 -1.47 43.49 24.82
N PRO A 320 -2.23 43.01 25.82
CA PRO A 320 -2.05 41.67 26.35
C PRO A 320 -2.37 40.62 25.29
N LEU A 321 -1.72 39.46 25.42
CA LEU A 321 -2.08 38.27 24.65
C LEU A 321 -3.54 37.87 24.95
N ASN A 322 -4.22 37.33 23.96
CA ASN A 322 -5.64 37.01 24.05
C ASN A 322 -5.82 35.55 24.47
N SER A 323 -6.27 35.34 25.70
CA SER A 323 -6.57 34.02 26.27
C SER A 323 -7.77 33.31 25.65
N SER A 324 -8.59 34.03 24.87
CA SER A 324 -9.78 33.47 24.19
C SER A 324 -9.46 32.93 22.80
N LEU A 325 -8.25 33.14 22.27
CA LEU A 325 -7.83 32.54 21.00
C LEU A 325 -7.60 31.04 21.18
N SER A 326 -8.00 30.25 20.18
CA SER A 326 -7.78 28.81 20.16
C SER A 326 -6.29 28.51 20.02
N SER A 327 -5.67 28.07 21.10
CA SER A 327 -4.28 27.57 21.14
C SER A 327 -4.28 26.16 21.70
N GLN A 328 -3.29 25.36 21.29
CA GLN A 328 -3.05 24.05 21.90
C GLN A 328 -2.34 24.15 23.27
N PHE A 329 -1.83 25.34 23.63
CA PHE A 329 -1.12 25.59 24.88
C PHE A 329 -2.01 26.32 25.88
N ASN A 330 -1.74 26.11 27.17
CA ASN A 330 -2.40 26.86 28.24
C ASN A 330 -1.54 28.08 28.65
N GLN A 331 -2.10 29.01 29.43
CA GLN A 331 -1.36 30.22 29.84
C GLN A 331 -0.16 29.92 30.76
N THR A 332 -0.19 28.77 31.44
CA THR A 332 0.86 28.27 32.32
C THR A 332 1.87 27.36 31.59
N SER A 333 1.70 27.14 30.28
CA SER A 333 2.61 26.33 29.49
C SER A 333 3.95 27.02 29.45
N THR A 334 4.99 26.23 29.64
CA THR A 334 6.35 26.76 29.54
C THR A 334 6.64 27.14 28.09
N ILE A 335 7.49 28.14 27.89
CA ILE A 335 7.96 28.49 26.55
C ILE A 335 8.67 27.30 25.91
N GLN A 336 9.33 26.43 26.69
CA GLN A 336 9.87 25.16 26.18
C GLN A 336 8.80 24.27 25.57
N GLU A 337 7.62 24.11 26.19
CA GLU A 337 6.51 23.35 25.60
C GLU A 337 6.07 23.94 24.25
N ILE A 338 6.00 25.27 24.16
CA ILE A 338 5.60 25.99 22.94
C ILE A 338 6.67 25.85 21.85
N VAL A 339 7.95 26.06 22.20
CA VAL A 339 9.13 25.94 21.32
C VAL A 339 9.30 24.51 20.85
N ASN A 340 9.04 23.51 21.69
CA ASN A 340 9.14 22.10 21.33
C ASN A 340 8.18 21.74 20.20
N GLU A 341 7.06 22.43 20.07
CA GLU A 341 6.11 22.25 18.97
C GLU A 341 6.25 23.37 17.92
N LEU A 342 7.48 23.85 17.67
CA LEU A 342 7.84 24.84 16.65
C LEU A 342 7.12 26.18 16.79
N MET A 343 6.70 26.56 18.00
CA MET A 343 5.85 27.73 18.21
C MET A 343 4.57 27.67 17.37
N VAL A 344 4.05 26.49 17.00
CA VAL A 344 2.84 26.34 16.19
C VAL A 344 1.63 26.12 17.09
N ASP A 345 0.57 26.90 16.88
CA ASP A 345 -0.72 26.69 17.56
C ASP A 345 -1.60 25.70 16.81
N LYS A 346 -1.55 25.73 15.47
CA LYS A 346 -2.41 24.89 14.63
C LYS A 346 -1.74 24.56 13.30
N TRP A 347 -1.86 23.29 12.91
CA TRP A 347 -1.62 22.81 11.56
C TRP A 347 -2.95 22.65 10.83
N ASN A 348 -3.03 23.14 9.59
CA ASN A 348 -4.13 22.87 8.68
C ASN A 348 -3.58 22.00 7.54
N LEU A 349 -3.97 20.72 7.56
CA LEU A 349 -3.47 19.71 6.63
C LEU A 349 -4.61 19.30 5.69
N SER A 350 -4.36 19.29 4.40
CA SER A 350 -5.34 18.92 3.39
C SER A 350 -4.70 18.06 2.29
N SER A 351 -5.49 17.15 1.71
CA SER A 351 -5.09 16.37 0.55
C SER A 351 -6.22 16.28 -0.47
N ALA A 352 -5.88 16.36 -1.75
CA ALA A 352 -6.83 16.43 -2.85
C ALA A 352 -6.70 15.21 -3.78
N TYR A 353 -7.54 14.18 -3.54
CA TYR A 353 -7.55 12.98 -4.38
C TYR A 353 -7.86 13.28 -5.86
N GLU A 354 -8.66 14.31 -6.13
CA GLU A 354 -8.95 14.75 -7.50
C GLU A 354 -7.70 15.28 -8.20
N ASN A 355 -6.87 16.06 -7.50
CA ASN A 355 -5.60 16.54 -8.06
C ASN A 355 -4.65 15.36 -8.30
N TYR A 356 -4.51 14.45 -7.33
CA TYR A 356 -3.74 13.22 -7.52
C TYR A 356 -4.20 12.42 -8.76
N TYR A 357 -5.50 12.22 -8.91
CA TYR A 357 -6.05 11.48 -10.05
C TYR A 357 -5.76 12.19 -11.38
N LYS A 358 -5.85 13.51 -11.38
CA LYS A 358 -5.57 14.36 -12.55
C LYS A 358 -4.10 14.27 -12.95
N GLU A 359 -3.17 14.30 -12.00
CA GLU A 359 -1.73 14.16 -12.26
C GLU A 359 -1.35 12.74 -12.66
N CYS A 360 -1.93 11.70 -12.04
CA CYS A 360 -1.71 10.31 -12.48
C CYS A 360 -2.18 10.08 -13.93
N GLN A 361 -3.22 10.80 -14.38
CA GLN A 361 -3.74 10.80 -15.75
C GLN A 361 -3.80 9.37 -16.37
N PRO A 362 -4.78 8.53 -15.96
CA PRO A 362 -4.80 7.13 -16.37
C PRO A 362 -4.94 6.97 -17.89
N ILE A 363 -4.04 6.18 -18.48
CA ILE A 363 -3.99 5.95 -19.94
C ILE A 363 -5.21 5.12 -20.38
N LYS A 364 -5.43 4.02 -19.68
CA LYS A 364 -6.52 3.07 -19.88
C LYS A 364 -6.83 2.39 -18.55
N CYS A 365 -8.07 1.98 -18.35
CA CYS A 365 -8.46 1.10 -17.27
C CYS A 365 -8.97 -0.22 -17.82
N SER A 366 -8.56 -1.31 -17.20
CA SER A 366 -9.02 -2.66 -17.52
C SER A 366 -9.62 -3.30 -16.29
N TYR A 367 -10.74 -4.02 -16.47
CA TYR A 367 -11.34 -4.82 -15.41
C TYR A 367 -11.89 -6.12 -15.97
N THR A 368 -11.97 -7.15 -15.13
CA THR A 368 -12.50 -8.46 -15.51
C THR A 368 -13.87 -8.72 -14.89
N TYR A 369 -14.77 -9.28 -15.68
CA TYR A 369 -16.10 -9.72 -15.23
C TYR A 369 -16.46 -11.08 -15.82
N VAL A 370 -17.35 -11.80 -15.13
CA VAL A 370 -17.81 -13.13 -15.54
C VAL A 370 -19.10 -12.99 -16.35
N ASP A 371 -19.12 -13.59 -17.54
CA ASP A 371 -20.27 -13.54 -18.46
C ASP A 371 -20.31 -14.78 -19.36
N ARG A 372 -21.42 -15.01 -20.05
CA ARG A 372 -21.58 -16.16 -20.96
C ARG A 372 -21.03 -15.88 -22.36
N ASN A 373 -20.78 -16.95 -23.11
CA ASN A 373 -20.39 -16.86 -24.52
C ASN A 373 -21.48 -16.20 -25.37
N ASN A 374 -21.08 -15.29 -26.25
CA ASN A 374 -21.98 -14.69 -27.23
C ASN A 374 -22.38 -15.72 -28.29
N ILE A 375 -23.62 -15.64 -28.80
CA ILE A 375 -24.14 -16.43 -29.92
C ILE A 375 -23.17 -16.47 -31.11
N ILE A 376 -22.50 -15.35 -31.43
CA ILE A 376 -21.51 -15.31 -32.53
C ILE A 376 -20.36 -16.30 -32.27
N PHE A 377 -19.80 -16.27 -31.06
CA PHE A 377 -18.74 -17.19 -30.64
C PHE A 377 -19.20 -18.65 -30.68
N ILE A 378 -20.45 -18.91 -30.26
CA ILE A 378 -21.06 -20.24 -30.31
C ILE A 378 -21.17 -20.71 -31.77
N ILE A 379 -21.66 -19.87 -32.68
CA ILE A 379 -21.79 -20.20 -34.10
C ILE A 379 -20.43 -20.46 -34.76
N THR A 380 -19.43 -19.61 -34.54
CA THR A 380 -18.10 -19.79 -35.11
C THR A 380 -17.43 -21.06 -34.62
N THR A 381 -17.64 -21.41 -33.35
CA THR A 381 -17.16 -22.66 -32.74
C THR A 381 -17.86 -23.88 -33.34
N LEU A 382 -19.15 -23.79 -33.66
CA LEU A 382 -19.87 -24.88 -34.34
C LEU A 382 -19.36 -25.09 -35.76
N ILE A 383 -19.16 -24.01 -36.52
CA ILE A 383 -18.66 -24.10 -37.91
C ILE A 383 -17.27 -24.76 -37.95
N SER A 384 -16.38 -24.40 -37.02
CA SER A 384 -15.04 -24.98 -36.95
C SER A 384 -15.05 -26.47 -36.56
N LEU A 385 -15.96 -26.88 -35.66
CA LEU A 385 -16.05 -28.26 -35.18
C LEU A 385 -16.81 -29.22 -36.12
N ILE A 386 -17.82 -28.73 -36.85
CA ILE A 386 -18.63 -29.55 -37.77
C ILE A 386 -17.74 -30.22 -38.83
N GLY A 387 -16.71 -29.54 -39.33
CA GLY A 387 -15.80 -30.09 -40.34
C GLY A 387 -15.06 -31.35 -39.86
N GLY A 388 -14.49 -31.31 -38.65
CA GLY A 388 -13.80 -32.45 -38.04
C GLY A 388 -14.77 -33.59 -37.68
N LEU A 389 -15.90 -33.23 -37.07
CA LEU A 389 -16.94 -34.16 -36.64
C LEU A 389 -17.52 -34.96 -37.82
N VAL A 390 -17.80 -34.29 -38.95
CA VAL A 390 -18.32 -34.93 -40.16
C VAL A 390 -17.31 -35.92 -40.75
N LYS A 391 -16.01 -35.57 -40.80
CA LYS A 391 -14.95 -36.47 -41.31
C LYS A 391 -14.83 -37.73 -40.46
N ILE A 392 -14.80 -37.57 -39.13
CA ILE A 392 -14.70 -38.70 -38.19
C ILE A 392 -15.92 -39.61 -38.30
N LEU A 393 -17.13 -39.05 -38.23
CA LEU A 393 -18.38 -39.83 -38.31
C LEU A 393 -18.54 -40.54 -39.67
N ARG A 394 -18.13 -39.91 -40.78
CA ARG A 394 -18.14 -40.54 -42.11
C ARG A 394 -17.19 -41.73 -42.19
N PHE A 395 -16.07 -41.71 -41.48
CA PHE A 395 -15.10 -42.80 -41.47
C PHE A 395 -15.52 -43.95 -40.55
N THR A 396 -16.01 -43.64 -39.36
CA THR A 396 -16.28 -44.63 -38.31
C THR A 396 -17.59 -45.38 -38.53
N ILE A 397 -18.67 -44.69 -38.93
CA ILE A 397 -20.02 -45.28 -38.98
C ILE A 397 -20.15 -46.41 -40.01
N PRO A 398 -19.67 -46.29 -41.27
CA PRO A 398 -19.77 -47.39 -42.24
C PRO A 398 -18.97 -48.62 -41.81
N LYS A 399 -17.82 -48.41 -41.15
CA LYS A 399 -17.00 -49.49 -40.61
C LYS A 399 -17.72 -50.17 -39.45
N LEU A 400 -18.31 -49.42 -38.52
CA LEU A 400 -19.10 -49.95 -37.42
C LEU A 400 -20.31 -50.77 -37.92
N VAL A 401 -21.08 -50.24 -38.89
CA VAL A 401 -22.25 -50.94 -39.45
C VAL A 401 -21.87 -52.21 -40.20
N LYS A 402 -20.72 -52.25 -40.89
CA LYS A 402 -20.22 -53.49 -41.54
C LYS A 402 -19.57 -54.46 -40.56
N PHE A 403 -18.96 -53.96 -39.49
CA PHE A 403 -18.27 -54.78 -38.49
C PHE A 403 -19.25 -55.44 -37.51
N MET A 404 -20.33 -54.75 -37.12
CA MET A 404 -21.33 -55.23 -36.17
C MET A 404 -21.95 -56.60 -36.56
N PRO A 405 -22.36 -56.86 -37.82
CA PRO A 405 -22.83 -58.18 -38.24
C PRO A 405 -21.74 -59.26 -38.21
N ARG A 406 -20.48 -58.91 -38.50
CA ARG A 406 -19.34 -59.85 -38.50
C ARG A 406 -18.94 -60.24 -37.08
N LEU A 407 -18.93 -59.27 -36.17
CA LEU A 407 -18.72 -59.49 -34.74
C LEU A 407 -19.86 -60.33 -34.16
N MET A 408 -21.12 -60.02 -34.50
CA MET A 408 -22.28 -60.82 -34.09
C MET A 408 -22.29 -62.23 -34.70
N LYS A 409 -21.75 -62.44 -35.91
CA LYS A 409 -21.54 -63.78 -36.51
C LYS A 409 -20.42 -64.56 -35.82
N LYS A 410 -19.29 -63.93 -35.48
CA LYS A 410 -18.21 -64.57 -34.69
C LYS A 410 -18.70 -64.95 -33.29
N ILE A 411 -19.46 -64.08 -32.63
CA ILE A 411 -20.09 -64.37 -31.34
C ILE A 411 -21.12 -65.50 -31.46
N ARG A 412 -21.92 -65.55 -32.55
CA ARG A 412 -22.81 -66.69 -32.87
C ARG A 412 -22.06 -68.00 -33.08
N LYS A 413 -20.90 -67.99 -33.75
CA LYS A 413 -20.07 -69.19 -34.00
C LYS A 413 -19.44 -69.69 -32.69
N TYR A 414 -18.98 -68.78 -31.84
CA TYR A 414 -18.50 -69.08 -30.49
C TYR A 414 -19.63 -69.68 -29.62
N PHE A 415 -20.85 -69.13 -29.68
CA PHE A 415 -22.01 -69.67 -28.97
C PHE A 415 -22.56 -71.00 -29.53
N ARG A 416 -22.36 -71.30 -30.82
CA ARG A 416 -22.71 -72.61 -31.42
C ARG A 416 -21.71 -73.70 -31.05
N SER A 417 -20.43 -73.35 -30.89
CA SER A 417 -19.38 -74.28 -30.45
C SER A 417 -19.57 -74.71 -28.99
N SER A 418 -20.07 -73.82 -28.13
CA SER A 418 -20.29 -74.11 -26.70
C SER A 418 -21.55 -74.95 -26.40
N ARG A 419 -22.25 -75.46 -27.42
CA ARG A 419 -23.49 -76.28 -27.27
C ARG A 419 -23.33 -77.71 -27.79
N SER A 420 -22.13 -78.10 -28.23
CA SER A 420 -21.85 -79.45 -28.75
C SER A 420 -20.66 -80.07 -28.02
N GLU A 421 -20.74 -80.14 -26.70
CA GLU A 421 -19.94 -81.05 -25.88
C GLU A 421 -20.81 -81.42 -24.68
N THR A 422 -21.40 -82.59 -24.75
CA THR A 422 -22.11 -83.23 -23.64
C THR A 422 -21.35 -84.50 -23.26
N VAL A 423 -20.84 -84.48 -22.03
CA VAL A 423 -20.63 -85.59 -21.08
C VAL A 423 -19.37 -86.45 -21.26
N SER A 424 -18.38 -86.19 -20.41
CA SER A 424 -17.78 -87.20 -19.52
C SER A 424 -17.25 -86.52 -18.25
N GLU A 425 -17.55 -87.16 -17.13
CA GLU A 425 -17.17 -86.87 -15.73
C GLU A 425 -15.66 -86.66 -15.51
N ASN A 426 -15.28 -85.56 -14.85
CA ASN A 426 -14.66 -85.54 -13.51
C ASN A 426 -13.86 -84.24 -13.25
N ASP A 427 -13.88 -83.85 -11.97
CA ASP A 427 -12.86 -83.10 -11.23
C ASP A 427 -12.98 -81.56 -11.04
N VAL A 428 -13.61 -81.20 -9.92
CA VAL A 428 -13.13 -80.34 -8.82
C VAL A 428 -12.24 -79.11 -9.17
N THR A 429 -12.88 -77.92 -9.18
CA THR A 429 -12.58 -76.68 -8.40
C THR A 429 -12.91 -75.38 -9.15
N GLU A 430 -13.94 -74.67 -8.69
CA GLU A 430 -14.12 -73.21 -8.78
C GLU A 430 -13.80 -72.63 -7.38
N PRO A 431 -13.45 -71.31 -7.19
CA PRO A 431 -14.28 -70.21 -7.68
C PRO A 431 -13.56 -68.86 -7.93
N THR A 432 -13.57 -68.37 -9.18
CA THR A 432 -13.51 -66.89 -9.44
C THR A 432 -14.33 -66.44 -10.65
N ILE A 433 -15.15 -67.31 -11.28
CA ILE A 433 -15.82 -66.99 -12.56
C ILE A 433 -17.26 -66.48 -12.37
N GLY A 434 -17.86 -66.66 -11.19
CA GLY A 434 -19.27 -66.31 -10.90
C GLY A 434 -19.67 -64.83 -11.06
N LYS A 435 -18.79 -63.86 -10.79
CA LYS A 435 -19.14 -62.42 -10.94
C LYS A 435 -19.09 -61.94 -12.39
N ARG A 436 -18.10 -62.37 -13.18
CA ARG A 436 -17.99 -62.02 -14.62
C ARG A 436 -19.11 -62.64 -15.44
N HIS A 437 -19.54 -63.86 -15.11
CA HIS A 437 -20.62 -64.52 -15.85
C HIS A 437 -22.00 -63.90 -15.58
N LYS A 438 -22.26 -63.45 -14.34
CA LYS A 438 -23.50 -62.72 -13.99
C LYS A 438 -23.61 -61.38 -14.72
N ILE A 439 -22.55 -60.58 -14.73
CA ILE A 439 -22.54 -59.28 -15.43
C ILE A 439 -22.69 -59.48 -16.94
N LYS A 440 -21.99 -60.45 -17.53
CA LYS A 440 -22.09 -60.79 -18.95
C LYS A 440 -23.50 -61.22 -19.35
N ASN A 441 -24.20 -61.98 -18.50
CA ASN A 441 -25.59 -62.36 -18.72
C ASN A 441 -26.57 -61.18 -18.55
N LEU A 442 -26.33 -60.29 -17.58
CA LEU A 442 -27.13 -59.10 -17.36
C LEU A 442 -27.06 -58.16 -18.59
N VAL A 443 -25.84 -57.91 -19.08
CA VAL A 443 -25.58 -57.08 -20.27
C VAL A 443 -26.12 -57.73 -21.56
N GLN A 444 -26.10 -59.06 -21.67
CA GLN A 444 -26.63 -59.77 -22.84
C GLN A 444 -28.16 -59.78 -22.91
N LYS A 445 -28.85 -59.78 -21.77
CA LYS A 445 -30.32 -59.72 -21.67
C LYS A 445 -30.86 -58.29 -21.55
N LEU A 446 -29.99 -57.30 -21.35
CA LEU A 446 -30.37 -55.89 -21.25
C LEU A 446 -31.11 -55.45 -22.51
N ASN A 447 -32.34 -55.00 -22.30
CA ASN A 447 -33.19 -54.41 -23.31
C ASN A 447 -33.79 -53.13 -22.71
N LEU A 448 -33.23 -51.99 -23.08
CA LEU A 448 -33.67 -50.68 -22.59
C LEU A 448 -35.00 -50.24 -23.25
N PHE A 449 -35.43 -50.93 -24.31
CA PHE A 449 -36.63 -50.58 -25.08
C PHE A 449 -37.55 -51.79 -25.31
N PRO A 450 -38.14 -52.39 -24.25
CA PRO A 450 -39.11 -53.46 -24.39
C PRO A 450 -40.46 -52.93 -24.91
N SER A 451 -41.15 -53.73 -25.74
CA SER A 451 -42.53 -53.42 -26.17
C SER A 451 -43.54 -53.73 -25.05
N ILE A 452 -44.64 -52.98 -25.02
CA ILE A 452 -45.75 -53.20 -24.07
C ILE A 452 -47.02 -53.52 -24.88
N PRO A 453 -47.64 -54.71 -24.75
CA PRO A 453 -47.19 -55.85 -23.93
C PRO A 453 -45.90 -56.53 -24.49
N PRO A 454 -45.21 -57.36 -23.69
CA PRO A 454 -43.93 -57.97 -24.08
C PRO A 454 -44.08 -58.83 -25.34
N SER A 455 -43.34 -58.49 -26.40
CA SER A 455 -43.41 -59.25 -27.66
C SER A 455 -42.78 -60.62 -27.48
N THR A 456 -43.48 -61.68 -27.89
CA THR A 456 -42.99 -63.06 -27.97
C THR A 456 -42.34 -63.36 -29.32
N ASN A 457 -42.46 -62.45 -30.29
CA ASN A 457 -41.89 -62.61 -31.61
C ASN A 457 -40.37 -62.42 -31.56
N GLU A 458 -39.63 -63.45 -31.98
CA GLU A 458 -38.18 -63.49 -31.92
C GLU A 458 -37.52 -62.38 -32.76
N SER A 459 -38.18 -61.92 -33.83
CA SER A 459 -37.70 -60.83 -34.67
C SER A 459 -37.78 -59.46 -33.98
N ASP A 460 -38.82 -59.22 -33.20
CA ASP A 460 -39.03 -57.97 -32.46
C ASP A 460 -38.10 -57.88 -31.25
N LEU A 461 -37.97 -58.95 -30.48
CA LEU A 461 -37.01 -59.05 -29.38
C LEU A 461 -35.56 -58.85 -29.87
N ARG A 462 -35.25 -59.32 -31.09
CA ARG A 462 -33.95 -59.09 -31.73
C ARG A 462 -33.74 -57.63 -32.09
N ASN A 463 -34.75 -56.95 -32.64
CA ASN A 463 -34.67 -55.54 -32.99
C ASN A 463 -34.55 -54.64 -31.76
N GLN A 464 -35.27 -54.95 -30.68
CA GLN A 464 -35.20 -54.21 -29.41
C GLN A 464 -33.81 -54.30 -28.75
N ARG A 465 -33.22 -55.50 -28.71
CA ARG A 465 -31.85 -55.71 -28.20
C ARG A 465 -30.79 -55.05 -29.08
N ILE A 466 -30.98 -55.03 -30.40
CA ILE A 466 -30.09 -54.31 -31.32
C ILE A 466 -30.18 -52.79 -31.10
N SER A 467 -31.39 -52.26 -30.92
CA SER A 467 -31.64 -50.85 -30.61
C SER A 467 -30.96 -50.44 -29.30
N THR A 468 -31.11 -51.27 -28.25
CA THR A 468 -30.43 -51.08 -26.96
C THR A 468 -28.91 -51.01 -27.10
N ARG A 469 -28.32 -51.88 -27.91
CA ARG A 469 -26.86 -51.90 -28.12
C ARG A 469 -26.37 -50.71 -28.94
N LEU A 470 -27.14 -50.31 -29.97
CA LEU A 470 -26.85 -49.11 -30.75
C LEU A 470 -26.92 -47.85 -29.89
N PHE A 471 -27.95 -47.73 -29.04
CA PHE A 471 -28.10 -46.64 -28.10
C PHE A 471 -26.89 -46.54 -27.16
N ILE A 472 -26.46 -47.65 -26.55
CA ILE A 472 -25.30 -47.66 -25.66
C ILE A 472 -24.02 -47.27 -26.40
N ILE A 473 -23.81 -47.74 -27.65
CA ILE A 473 -22.63 -47.37 -28.44
C ILE A 473 -22.64 -45.88 -28.80
N VAL A 474 -23.79 -45.34 -29.22
CA VAL A 474 -23.94 -43.91 -29.51
C VAL A 474 -23.73 -43.06 -28.26
N LEU A 475 -24.26 -43.50 -27.11
CA LEU A 475 -24.06 -42.84 -25.82
C LEU A 475 -22.58 -42.80 -25.45
N VAL A 476 -21.88 -43.94 -25.53
CA VAL A 476 -20.44 -44.01 -25.23
C VAL A 476 -19.63 -43.13 -26.20
N PHE A 477 -19.95 -43.14 -27.49
CA PHE A 477 -19.26 -42.30 -28.47
C PHE A 477 -19.51 -40.80 -28.23
N SER A 478 -20.71 -40.44 -27.78
CA SER A 478 -21.07 -39.05 -27.43
C SER A 478 -20.33 -38.59 -26.17
N ILE A 479 -20.19 -39.46 -25.17
CA ILE A 479 -19.38 -39.20 -23.98
C ILE A 479 -17.91 -39.03 -24.36
N ILE A 480 -17.37 -39.88 -25.25
CA ILE A 480 -15.99 -39.74 -25.72
C ILE A 480 -15.79 -38.39 -26.42
N ILE A 481 -16.68 -37.99 -27.34
CA ILE A 481 -16.61 -36.68 -28.00
C ILE A 481 -16.65 -35.55 -26.98
N LEU A 482 -17.54 -35.63 -25.98
CA LEU A 482 -17.66 -34.61 -24.94
C LEU A 482 -16.40 -34.54 -24.07
N VAL A 483 -15.80 -35.67 -23.71
CA VAL A 483 -14.56 -35.74 -22.93
C VAL A 483 -13.39 -35.19 -23.74
N THR A 484 -13.26 -35.58 -25.02
CA THR A 484 -12.20 -35.07 -25.89
C THR A 484 -12.34 -33.57 -26.12
N TYR A 485 -13.56 -33.07 -26.29
CA TYR A 485 -13.82 -31.64 -26.42
C TYR A 485 -13.45 -30.87 -25.15
N ASN A 486 -13.90 -31.33 -23.98
CA ASN A 486 -13.50 -30.73 -22.70
C ASN A 486 -11.98 -30.79 -22.48
N SER A 487 -11.29 -31.82 -22.98
CA SER A 487 -9.83 -31.91 -22.87
C SER A 487 -9.06 -30.98 -23.81
N LEU A 488 -9.71 -30.42 -24.83
CA LEU A 488 -9.11 -29.54 -25.83
C LEU A 488 -9.43 -28.05 -25.61
N ILE A 489 -10.33 -27.72 -24.67
CA ILE A 489 -10.59 -26.34 -24.30
C ILE A 489 -9.43 -25.85 -23.44
N TYR A 490 -8.75 -24.81 -23.92
CA TYR A 490 -7.82 -24.04 -23.10
C TYR A 490 -8.64 -23.18 -22.14
N VAL A 491 -8.55 -23.50 -20.85
CA VAL A 491 -9.08 -22.65 -19.78
C VAL A 491 -7.93 -21.80 -19.26
N THR A 492 -8.15 -20.49 -19.15
CA THR A 492 -7.23 -19.62 -18.40
C THR A 492 -7.31 -20.00 -16.94
N MET A 493 -6.26 -20.64 -16.43
CA MET A 493 -6.13 -21.02 -15.03
C MET A 493 -5.41 -19.91 -14.29
N ILE A 494 -6.01 -19.42 -13.21
CA ILE A 494 -5.30 -18.57 -12.25
C ILE A 494 -4.45 -19.50 -11.39
N GLY A 495 -3.14 -19.48 -11.62
CA GLY A 495 -2.18 -20.17 -10.78
C GLY A 495 -1.85 -19.30 -9.58
N ASN A 496 -2.33 -19.68 -8.40
CA ASN A 496 -1.92 -19.03 -7.15
C ASN A 496 -0.66 -19.72 -6.64
N ILE A 497 0.43 -18.96 -6.54
CA ILE A 497 1.66 -19.40 -5.90
C ILE A 497 1.76 -18.63 -4.59
N ASN A 498 1.69 -19.37 -3.49
CA ASN A 498 1.82 -18.77 -2.16
C ASN A 498 3.31 -18.54 -1.89
N SER A 499 3.67 -17.30 -1.56
CA SER A 499 5.01 -16.90 -1.16
C SER A 499 6.12 -17.38 -2.13
N PRO A 500 6.09 -16.94 -3.41
CA PRO A 500 7.15 -17.29 -4.36
C PRO A 500 8.51 -16.76 -3.91
N ASP A 501 9.57 -17.54 -4.16
CA ASP A 501 10.93 -17.03 -4.00
C ASP A 501 11.31 -16.04 -5.13
N LEU A 502 12.42 -15.31 -4.97
CA LEU A 502 12.87 -14.31 -5.95
C LEU A 502 13.12 -14.91 -7.34
N THR A 503 13.66 -16.14 -7.42
CA THR A 503 13.97 -16.77 -8.70
C THR A 503 12.69 -17.17 -9.42
N GLN A 504 11.73 -17.76 -8.69
CA GLN A 504 10.40 -18.07 -9.20
C GLN A 504 9.67 -16.81 -9.65
N TYR A 505 9.74 -15.72 -8.89
CA TYR A 505 9.16 -14.44 -9.29
C TYR A 505 9.77 -13.94 -10.60
N LEU A 506 11.10 -13.91 -10.72
CA LEU A 506 11.80 -13.43 -11.92
C LEU A 506 11.45 -14.30 -13.15
N ASP A 507 11.39 -15.62 -13.00
CA ASP A 507 10.99 -16.52 -14.06
C ASP A 507 9.55 -16.27 -14.51
N LEU A 508 8.61 -16.12 -13.56
CA LEU A 508 7.21 -15.81 -13.85
C LEU A 508 7.05 -14.44 -14.49
N TYR A 509 7.80 -13.44 -14.03
CA TYR A 509 7.80 -12.09 -14.57
C TYR A 509 8.31 -12.08 -16.01
N SER A 510 9.35 -12.85 -16.32
CA SER A 510 9.87 -12.99 -17.69
C SER A 510 8.84 -13.63 -18.65
N GLN A 511 8.04 -14.58 -18.15
CA GLN A 511 7.08 -15.34 -18.94
C GLN A 511 5.72 -14.64 -19.06
N TYR A 512 5.27 -13.94 -18.02
CA TYR A 512 3.93 -13.38 -17.90
C TYR A 512 3.91 -11.90 -17.45
N PRO A 513 4.72 -11.02 -18.06
CA PRO A 513 4.93 -9.65 -17.55
C PRO A 513 3.65 -8.80 -17.52
N GLN A 514 2.68 -9.10 -18.39
CA GLN A 514 1.45 -8.33 -18.54
C GLN A 514 0.30 -8.81 -17.65
N THR A 515 0.41 -10.01 -17.07
CA THR A 515 -0.70 -10.66 -16.34
C THR A 515 -0.31 -11.14 -14.93
N LEU A 516 0.98 -11.13 -14.60
CA LEU A 516 1.46 -11.50 -13.27
C LEU A 516 1.04 -10.43 -12.26
N THR A 517 0.27 -10.83 -11.25
CA THR A 517 -0.09 -9.98 -10.11
C THR A 517 0.51 -10.59 -8.86
N CYS A 518 1.40 -9.85 -8.20
CA CYS A 518 2.07 -10.29 -6.97
C CYS A 518 1.74 -9.31 -5.84
N PRO A 519 0.59 -9.50 -5.16
CA PRO A 519 0.30 -8.72 -3.97
C PRO A 519 1.29 -9.09 -2.86
N CYS A 520 1.83 -8.08 -2.17
CA CYS A 520 2.71 -8.28 -1.03
C CYS A 520 1.88 -8.74 0.19
N THR A 521 2.44 -9.64 1.01
CA THR A 521 1.88 -9.99 2.33
C THR A 521 1.96 -8.82 3.29
N ASP A 522 3.09 -8.10 3.22
CA ASP A 522 3.36 -6.92 4.01
C ASP A 522 3.27 -5.70 3.11
N ILE A 523 2.42 -4.75 3.51
CA ILE A 523 2.26 -3.47 2.83
C ILE A 523 3.32 -2.45 3.23
N THR A 524 4.16 -2.79 4.21
CA THR A 524 5.23 -1.96 4.74
C THR A 524 6.47 -2.82 4.90
N ILE A 525 7.55 -2.44 4.22
CA ILE A 525 8.87 -3.05 4.36
C ILE A 525 9.77 -1.96 4.91
N LYS A 526 10.54 -2.28 5.96
CA LYS A 526 11.51 -1.32 6.48
C LYS A 526 12.69 -1.23 5.52
N TYR A 527 13.18 -0.02 5.27
CA TYR A 527 14.33 0.20 4.38
C TYR A 527 15.59 -0.58 4.82
N GLU A 528 15.79 -0.78 6.13
CA GLU A 528 16.91 -1.58 6.68
C GLU A 528 16.97 -3.03 6.15
N GLU A 529 15.86 -3.57 5.63
CA GLU A 529 15.81 -4.93 5.11
C GLU A 529 16.36 -5.08 3.69
N PHE A 530 16.47 -3.99 2.92
CA PHE A 530 16.89 -4.05 1.51
C PHE A 530 17.79 -2.90 1.05
N LEU A 531 18.03 -1.90 1.90
CA LEU A 531 19.00 -0.84 1.69
C LEU A 531 20.13 -0.98 2.71
N GLU A 532 21.34 -1.18 2.21
CA GLU A 532 22.58 -1.03 2.98
C GLU A 532 23.19 0.32 2.62
N ILE A 533 23.26 1.21 3.60
CA ILE A 533 23.92 2.51 3.45
C ILE A 533 25.22 2.42 4.23
N ASP A 534 26.33 2.29 3.50
CA ASP A 534 27.66 2.44 4.05
C ASP A 534 28.08 3.91 3.96
N TYR A 535 28.65 4.43 5.04
CA TYR A 535 29.17 5.78 5.10
C TYR A 535 30.55 5.77 5.71
N THR A 536 31.41 6.64 5.19
CA THR A 536 32.74 6.87 5.76
C THR A 536 32.72 8.24 6.40
N LEU A 537 32.91 8.27 7.73
CA LEU A 537 33.12 9.52 8.43
C LEU A 537 34.45 10.15 7.98
N HIS A 538 34.53 11.47 8.09
CA HIS A 538 35.77 12.18 7.82
C HIS A 538 36.91 11.62 8.69
N GLN A 539 38.14 11.55 8.15
CA GLN A 539 39.32 10.95 8.82
C GLN A 539 39.59 11.47 10.24
N LEU A 540 39.11 12.69 10.54
CA LEU A 540 39.16 13.29 11.87
C LEU A 540 38.42 12.44 12.92
N CYS A 541 37.26 11.87 12.57
CA CYS A 541 36.43 11.07 13.47
C CYS A 541 37.02 9.69 13.77
N SER A 542 37.96 9.22 12.95
CA SER A 542 38.77 8.02 13.19
C SER A 542 40.15 8.34 13.74
N SER A 543 40.48 9.62 13.97
CA SER A 543 41.81 10.04 14.42
C SER A 543 41.94 9.98 15.94
N SER A 544 43.17 10.02 16.45
CA SER A 544 43.43 10.17 17.87
C SER A 544 42.93 11.49 18.45
N PHE A 545 42.62 12.51 17.63
CA PHE A 545 42.23 13.83 18.13
C PHE A 545 40.83 13.90 18.76
N VAL A 546 40.03 12.85 18.63
CA VAL A 546 38.69 12.75 19.22
C VAL A 546 38.58 11.61 20.23
N THR A 547 39.70 10.99 20.62
CA THR A 547 39.72 9.94 21.66
C THR A 547 39.84 10.56 23.04
N ASN A 548 39.42 9.81 24.08
CA ASN A 548 39.61 10.24 25.46
C ASN A 548 41.10 10.44 25.79
N ASP A 549 41.98 9.55 25.31
CA ASP A 549 43.43 9.67 25.53
C ASP A 549 44.00 11.04 25.09
N TRP A 550 43.47 11.63 24.03
CA TRP A 550 43.90 12.96 23.57
C TRP A 550 43.30 14.10 24.40
N LEU A 551 42.05 13.95 24.83
CA LEU A 551 41.41 14.91 25.73
C LEU A 551 42.12 14.92 27.09
N ASP A 552 42.41 13.74 27.64
CA ASP A 552 43.14 13.56 28.90
C ASP A 552 44.56 14.14 28.80
N TYR A 553 45.24 13.94 27.66
CA TYR A 553 46.55 14.55 27.40
C TYR A 553 46.51 16.10 27.40
N LEU A 554 45.45 16.69 26.84
CA LEU A 554 45.27 18.14 26.85
C LEU A 554 44.91 18.67 28.25
N ASP A 555 44.09 17.93 29.00
CA ASP A 555 43.71 18.22 30.40
C ASP A 555 44.95 18.25 31.31
N GLU A 556 45.83 17.25 31.19
CA GLU A 556 47.07 17.19 31.96
C GLU A 556 48.03 18.34 31.63
N ALA A 557 48.05 18.78 30.36
CA ALA A 557 48.87 19.89 29.89
C ALA A 557 48.40 21.27 30.40
N GLU A 558 47.21 21.36 31.01
CA GLU A 558 46.64 22.58 31.59
C GLU A 558 47.39 23.03 32.85
N THR A 559 48.02 22.09 33.56
CA THR A 559 48.58 22.31 34.91
C THR A 559 49.82 23.23 34.98
N ASP A 560 50.47 23.52 33.86
CA ASP A 560 51.72 24.31 33.79
C ASP A 560 51.62 25.64 33.01
N ALA A 561 50.41 26.05 32.57
CA ALA A 561 50.24 27.23 31.70
C ALA A 561 49.95 28.53 32.48
N VAL A 562 50.93 29.45 32.49
CA VAL A 562 50.78 30.82 33.01
C VAL A 562 49.93 31.67 32.06
N SER A 563 48.74 32.06 32.53
CA SER A 563 47.91 33.25 32.23
C SER A 563 47.98 33.90 30.82
N ALA A 564 48.10 33.15 29.74
CA ALA A 564 47.85 33.67 28.39
C ALA A 564 46.44 33.24 27.95
N THR A 565 45.54 34.21 27.82
CA THR A 565 44.11 34.04 27.48
C THR A 565 43.83 33.43 26.09
N PHE A 566 44.85 33.00 25.34
CA PHE A 566 44.75 32.37 24.02
C PHE A 566 45.75 31.20 23.86
N ASP A 567 45.89 30.36 24.89
CA ASP A 567 46.67 29.12 24.79
C ASP A 567 45.78 27.94 24.38
N ILE A 568 46.22 27.20 23.36
CA ILE A 568 45.53 25.99 22.91
C ILE A 568 45.55 24.88 23.97
N ARG A 569 46.44 24.93 24.95
CA ARG A 569 46.44 24.00 26.09
C ARG A 569 45.26 24.25 27.03
N LEU A 570 44.79 25.50 27.14
CA LEU A 570 43.64 25.89 27.97
C LEU A 570 42.30 25.75 27.23
N SER A 571 42.29 26.02 25.91
CA SER A 571 41.07 26.02 25.09
C SER A 571 40.90 24.78 24.21
N GLY A 572 41.99 24.03 23.98
CA GLY A 572 42.04 22.91 23.04
C GLY A 572 41.17 21.74 23.48
N ILE A 573 41.13 21.43 24.78
CA ILE A 573 40.28 20.35 25.29
C ILE A 573 38.82 20.56 24.88
N TYR A 574 38.30 21.78 25.06
CA TYR A 574 36.93 22.13 24.66
C TYR A 574 36.72 22.06 23.15
N ILE A 575 37.69 22.53 22.35
CA ILE A 575 37.62 22.46 20.87
C ILE A 575 37.57 20.99 20.40
N PHE A 576 38.46 20.14 20.91
CA PHE A 576 38.51 18.73 20.52
C PHE A 576 37.35 17.92 21.10
N GLN A 577 36.80 18.33 22.25
CA GLN A 577 35.58 17.74 22.80
C GLN A 577 34.36 18.06 21.94
N VAL A 578 34.25 19.29 21.43
CA VAL A 578 33.21 19.66 20.43
C VAL A 578 33.39 18.86 19.13
N LEU A 579 34.62 18.73 18.64
CA LEU A 579 34.92 17.90 17.45
C LEU A 579 34.54 16.44 17.66
N LYS A 580 34.79 15.89 18.86
CA LYS A 580 34.36 14.55 19.25
C LYS A 580 32.83 14.43 19.21
N THR A 581 32.12 15.40 19.78
CA THR A 581 30.64 15.43 19.74
C THR A 581 30.13 15.43 18.30
N PHE A 582 30.72 16.22 17.40
CA PHE A 582 30.35 16.21 15.97
C PHE A 582 30.62 14.88 15.25
N CYS A 583 31.55 14.08 15.75
CA CYS A 583 31.83 12.76 15.21
C CYS A 583 30.94 11.66 15.79
N GLU A 584 30.32 11.88 16.95
CA GLU A 584 29.42 10.94 17.64
C GLU A 584 27.93 11.22 17.34
N SER A 585 27.58 12.44 16.93
CA SER A 585 26.25 12.86 16.46
C SER A 585 25.99 12.48 15.01
#